data_AF-A0A0H1B2G1-F1
#
_entry.id   AF-A0A0H1B2G1-F1
#
_cell.length_a   1.000
_cell.length_b   1.000
_cell.length_c   1.000
_cell.angle_alpha   90.00
_cell.angle_beta   90.00
_cell.angle_gamma   90.00
#
_symmetry.space_group_name_H-M   'P 1'
#
loop_
_entity.id
_entity.type
_entity.pdbx_description
1 polymer ?
#
loop_
_entity_poly.entity_id
_entity_poly.type
_entity_poly.pdbx_seq_one_letter_code
_entity_poly.pdbx_strand_id
1 'polypeptide(L)'
;MFGQTNHARTSFPSSIGDFARRSLKFIIAFVSLFLLVACFALFYSPPTFRRPPSPFANSQEDRTPAPLAKENITDNHRLVVTPTIPSPSPSLSLTPPPPTLPSSSLTPQLPKPSSTKPTNLRIVAVIFYGRPDRVEILDCYLKRNLVANGGWLDEVHWAANTENQADLDWLDTLVPTSPFYKRIPVEPQGKKYAKIWDNTVTDPDTLYIKIDDDIVFIDDNAIPKLVSLKLEHDHSFLVSANVINGAPLPYHHHRTGAIRPYLPELAPPNNKNNTSINNTTNSNVTSVRKSTWRASQLPYWEGPDDFEFPLEVGNAPYANHRWLPVHSEGKTTIYRTPIQHVLCSPWGENRGKWSLAAQQHFSFLESLERNATDVYDFARRGVWDMGFERISINLIAIWGRDVIDHLPLGDDEGMLTKSIPKRLRRPVLVATGALASHYAFASQVNDLKQTDILSRYRAYANDMICPGALP
;
A
#
# COMPACT_ATOMS: atom_id res chain seq x y z
N MET A 1 72.46 -58.64 57.67
CA MET A 1 72.45 -58.04 59.01
C MET A 1 72.09 -56.57 58.85
N PHE A 2 71.11 -56.08 59.63
CA PHE A 2 70.63 -54.68 59.77
C PHE A 2 71.77 -53.64 59.76
N GLY A 3 71.65 -52.35 59.41
CA GLY A 3 70.55 -51.39 59.33
C GLY A 3 71.01 -50.05 59.94
N GLN A 4 70.80 -48.93 59.22
CA GLN A 4 70.81 -47.49 59.60
C GLN A 4 72.05 -46.86 60.31
N THR A 5 72.48 -45.64 59.94
CA THR A 5 71.92 -44.38 60.49
C THR A 5 72.40 -43.10 59.76
N ASN A 6 71.58 -42.05 59.88
CA ASN A 6 71.65 -40.73 59.26
C ASN A 6 72.50 -39.69 60.03
N HIS A 7 72.92 -38.61 59.34
CA HIS A 7 73.01 -37.26 59.91
C HIS A 7 72.58 -36.19 58.89
N ALA A 8 71.85 -35.18 59.39
CA ALA A 8 71.20 -34.10 58.64
C ALA A 8 72.00 -32.79 58.65
N ARG A 9 71.77 -31.92 57.66
CA ARG A 9 72.17 -30.50 57.63
C ARG A 9 71.00 -29.62 57.16
N THR A 10 70.87 -28.45 57.80
CA THR A 10 69.78 -27.48 57.74
C THR A 10 69.88 -26.50 56.55
N SER A 11 68.74 -25.94 56.10
CA SER A 11 68.63 -24.86 55.10
C SER A 11 67.67 -23.75 55.56
N PHE A 12 67.96 -22.49 55.17
CA PHE A 12 67.19 -21.27 55.45
C PHE A 12 65.99 -21.10 54.47
N PRO A 13 64.85 -20.50 54.89
CA PRO A 13 63.66 -20.39 54.03
C PRO A 13 63.54 -19.07 53.25
N SER A 14 63.08 -19.18 52.00
CA SER A 14 62.92 -18.13 50.98
C SER A 14 61.48 -17.60 50.86
N SER A 15 60.91 -16.99 51.91
CA SER A 15 59.48 -16.61 51.89
C SER A 15 59.13 -15.27 51.22
N ILE A 16 60.10 -14.46 50.79
CA ILE A 16 59.85 -13.12 50.24
C ILE A 16 59.55 -13.15 48.72
N GLY A 17 60.05 -14.14 47.98
CA GLY A 17 59.87 -14.24 46.53
C GLY A 17 58.46 -14.68 46.08
N ASP A 18 57.77 -15.48 46.89
CA ASP A 18 56.46 -16.04 46.52
C ASP A 18 55.30 -15.06 46.72
N PHE A 19 55.44 -14.10 47.64
CA PHE A 19 54.41 -13.07 47.85
C PHE A 19 54.37 -12.07 46.68
N ALA A 20 55.53 -11.60 46.22
CA ALA A 20 55.64 -10.71 45.07
C ALA A 20 55.18 -11.38 43.75
N ARG A 21 55.42 -12.68 43.60
CA ARG A 21 55.02 -13.44 42.42
C ARG A 21 53.50 -13.72 42.40
N ARG A 22 52.87 -13.90 43.57
CA ARG A 22 51.41 -14.01 43.70
C ARG A 22 50.72 -12.67 43.46
N SER A 23 51.21 -11.57 44.03
CA SER A 23 50.63 -10.23 43.84
C SER A 23 50.67 -9.80 42.37
N LEU A 24 51.78 -10.06 41.65
CA LEU A 24 51.88 -9.76 40.23
C LEU A 24 50.90 -10.56 39.37
N LYS A 25 50.67 -11.84 39.69
CA LYS A 25 49.66 -12.67 38.99
C LYS A 25 48.23 -12.16 39.22
N PHE A 26 47.91 -11.71 40.43
CA PHE A 26 46.61 -11.11 40.71
C PHE A 26 46.41 -9.78 39.97
N ILE A 27 47.45 -8.94 39.89
CA ILE A 27 47.39 -7.69 39.13
C ILE A 27 47.19 -7.96 37.64
N ILE A 28 47.93 -8.90 37.06
CA ILE A 28 47.78 -9.27 35.64
C ILE A 28 46.38 -9.82 35.36
N ALA A 29 45.83 -10.65 36.25
CA ALA A 29 44.47 -11.17 36.10
C ALA A 29 43.42 -10.06 36.19
N PHE A 30 43.58 -9.10 37.09
CA PHE A 30 42.67 -7.96 37.23
C PHE A 30 42.73 -7.01 36.02
N VAL A 31 43.93 -6.71 35.53
CA VAL A 31 44.12 -5.87 34.33
C VAL A 31 43.55 -6.57 33.10
N SER A 32 43.75 -7.88 32.97
CA SER A 32 43.20 -8.66 31.86
C SER A 32 41.68 -8.69 31.90
N LEU A 33 41.07 -8.90 33.08
CA LEU A 33 39.62 -8.86 33.26
C LEU A 33 39.04 -7.47 32.99
N PHE A 34 39.73 -6.41 33.42
CA PHE A 34 39.32 -5.03 33.17
C PHE A 34 39.38 -4.69 31.67
N LEU A 35 40.43 -5.11 30.97
CA LEU A 35 40.54 -4.93 29.51
C LEU A 35 39.47 -5.73 28.77
N LEU A 36 39.14 -6.94 29.22
CA LEU A 36 38.10 -7.76 28.61
C LEU A 36 36.70 -7.13 28.80
N VAL A 37 36.42 -6.59 29.99
CA VAL A 37 35.17 -5.83 30.26
C VAL A 37 35.14 -4.52 29.47
N ALA A 38 36.26 -3.81 29.34
CA ALA A 38 36.35 -2.59 28.53
C ALA A 38 36.14 -2.88 27.03
N CYS A 39 36.73 -3.96 26.51
CA CYS A 39 36.48 -4.42 25.14
C CYS A 39 35.03 -4.86 24.95
N PHE A 40 34.42 -5.54 25.92
CA PHE A 40 33.00 -5.92 25.87
C PHE A 40 32.09 -4.68 25.89
N ALA A 41 32.42 -3.67 26.70
CA ALA A 41 31.72 -2.39 26.75
C ALA A 41 31.87 -1.59 25.44
N LEU A 42 33.03 -1.65 24.76
CA LEU A 42 33.25 -1.02 23.46
C LEU A 42 32.56 -1.77 22.31
N PHE A 43 32.42 -3.10 22.40
CA PHE A 43 31.70 -3.90 21.40
C PHE A 43 30.18 -3.82 21.55
N TYR A 44 29.66 -3.63 22.77
CA TYR A 44 28.22 -3.61 23.06
C TYR A 44 27.65 -2.22 23.42
N SER A 45 28.49 -1.20 23.59
CA SER A 45 28.03 0.20 23.58
C SER A 45 28.21 0.73 22.17
N PRO A 46 27.17 0.74 21.31
CA PRO A 46 27.25 1.49 20.07
C PRO A 46 27.54 2.96 20.44
N PRO A 47 28.30 3.70 19.60
CA PRO A 47 28.35 5.15 19.76
C PRO A 47 26.90 5.63 19.82
N THR A 48 26.57 6.38 20.87
CA THR A 48 25.30 7.06 20.97
C THR A 48 25.22 8.05 19.81
N PHE A 49 24.77 7.58 18.65
CA PHE A 49 24.05 8.42 17.74
C PHE A 49 22.88 8.93 18.55
N ARG A 50 23.02 10.16 19.07
CA ARG A 50 21.86 10.98 19.41
C ARG A 50 21.00 10.95 18.17
N ARG A 51 19.93 10.14 18.20
CA ARG A 51 18.84 10.31 17.25
C ARG A 51 18.45 11.79 17.36
N PRO A 52 18.37 12.55 16.26
CA PRO A 52 17.59 13.77 16.32
C PRO A 52 16.22 13.40 16.89
N PRO A 53 15.64 14.19 17.80
CA PRO A 53 14.31 13.90 18.31
C PRO A 53 13.39 13.66 17.11
N SER A 54 12.61 12.58 17.19
CA SER A 54 11.57 12.31 16.19
C SER A 54 10.73 13.57 16.04
N PRO A 55 10.47 14.07 14.82
CA PRO A 55 9.59 15.23 14.62
C PRO A 55 8.13 14.96 15.04
N PHE A 56 7.81 13.78 15.59
CA PHE A 56 6.45 13.34 15.91
C PHE A 56 6.27 12.80 17.34
N ALA A 57 7.10 13.21 18.31
CA ALA A 57 6.77 13.01 19.72
C ALA A 57 5.74 14.07 20.16
N ASN A 58 4.45 13.79 19.96
CA ASN A 58 3.38 14.60 20.54
C ASN A 58 3.31 14.35 22.06
N SER A 59 3.73 15.34 22.86
CA SER A 59 3.28 15.48 24.23
C SER A 59 2.10 16.46 24.26
N GLN A 60 0.92 15.93 24.55
CA GLN A 60 -0.27 16.71 24.82
C GLN A 60 -0.27 17.03 26.32
N GLU A 61 0.00 18.30 26.69
CA GLU A 61 -0.61 18.98 27.85
C GLU A 61 -0.26 20.48 27.88
N ASP A 62 -1.29 21.29 27.63
CA ASP A 62 -1.76 22.44 28.41
C ASP A 62 -0.81 23.60 28.77
N ARG A 63 -0.99 24.75 28.10
CA ARG A 63 -1.27 26.08 28.70
C ARG A 63 -1.39 27.20 27.65
N THR A 64 -2.49 27.93 27.74
CA THR A 64 -2.89 29.16 27.01
C THR A 64 -2.04 30.40 27.40
N PRO A 65 -2.16 31.58 26.74
CA PRO A 65 -1.02 32.26 26.09
C PRO A 65 -0.73 33.67 26.62
N ALA A 66 0.40 34.28 26.19
CA ALA A 66 0.64 35.72 26.31
C ALA A 66 1.54 36.26 25.17
N PRO A 67 1.45 37.56 24.80
CA PRO A 67 1.61 38.01 23.42
C PRO A 67 2.81 38.97 23.18
N LEU A 68 2.92 39.41 21.91
CA LEU A 68 3.68 40.53 21.34
C LEU A 68 5.15 40.27 20.94
N ALA A 69 5.47 40.44 19.64
CA ALA A 69 5.86 41.74 19.10
C ALA A 69 5.88 41.73 17.56
N LYS A 70 5.41 42.84 16.99
CA LYS A 70 5.59 43.22 15.59
C LYS A 70 6.98 43.85 15.45
N GLU A 71 7.76 43.43 14.47
CA GLU A 71 8.82 44.27 13.91
C GLU A 71 8.73 44.28 12.38
N ASN A 72 8.35 45.45 11.88
CA ASN A 72 8.60 45.90 10.53
C ASN A 72 10.06 46.37 10.47
N ILE A 73 10.86 45.81 9.56
CA ILE A 73 12.05 46.51 9.05
C ILE A 73 12.02 46.44 7.53
N THR A 74 11.64 47.58 6.96
CA THR A 74 12.03 48.03 5.63
C THR A 74 13.55 48.14 5.57
N ASP A 75 14.20 47.56 4.57
CA ASP A 75 15.26 48.32 3.91
C ASP A 75 15.55 47.89 2.47
N ASN A 76 15.70 48.93 1.66
CA ASN A 76 15.99 48.90 0.25
C ASN A 76 17.46 48.57 0.01
N HIS A 77 17.77 47.51 -0.74
CA HIS A 77 19.01 47.49 -1.52
C HIS A 77 18.78 47.02 -2.96
N ARG A 78 18.78 48.03 -3.82
CA ARG A 78 18.87 47.99 -5.27
C ARG A 78 20.26 47.48 -5.64
N LEU A 79 20.35 46.33 -6.31
CA LEU A 79 21.56 45.90 -7.00
C LEU A 79 21.27 45.63 -8.47
N VAL A 80 22.18 46.15 -9.27
CA VAL A 80 22.11 46.44 -10.69
C VAL A 80 22.25 45.17 -11.51
N VAL A 81 21.32 44.99 -12.45
CA VAL A 81 21.37 43.99 -13.53
C VAL A 81 22.39 44.44 -14.57
N THR A 82 23.36 43.57 -14.90
CA THR A 82 24.21 43.72 -16.09
C THR A 82 23.83 42.61 -17.08
N PRO A 83 23.48 42.93 -18.34
CA PRO A 83 23.06 41.94 -19.31
C PRO A 83 24.29 41.30 -19.99
N THR A 84 24.38 39.97 -19.95
CA THR A 84 25.38 39.24 -20.73
C THR A 84 24.69 38.57 -21.92
N ILE A 85 25.15 38.93 -23.11
CA ILE A 85 24.70 38.45 -24.43
C ILE A 85 25.12 36.99 -24.62
N PRO A 86 24.23 36.07 -25.05
CA PRO A 86 24.64 34.74 -25.48
C PRO A 86 25.04 34.73 -26.97
N SER A 87 26.23 34.20 -27.26
CA SER A 87 26.69 33.88 -28.61
C SER A 87 26.09 32.55 -29.09
N PRO A 88 25.82 32.38 -30.39
CA PRO A 88 25.13 31.20 -30.92
C PRO A 88 26.10 30.02 -31.09
N SER A 89 25.67 28.83 -30.66
CA SER A 89 26.33 27.57 -31.02
C SER A 89 25.39 26.71 -31.87
N PRO A 90 25.93 25.90 -32.80
CA PRO A 90 25.21 25.48 -33.99
C PRO A 90 24.35 24.24 -33.77
N SER A 91 23.28 24.18 -34.57
CA SER A 91 22.42 23.02 -34.75
C SER A 91 23.20 21.80 -35.26
N LEU A 92 23.07 20.68 -34.55
CA LEU A 92 23.39 19.35 -35.07
C LEU A 92 22.15 18.48 -34.98
N SER A 93 21.40 18.48 -36.07
CA SER A 93 20.35 17.52 -36.40
C SER A 93 21.00 16.24 -36.92
N LEU A 94 20.98 15.15 -36.15
CA LEU A 94 21.32 13.83 -36.65
C LEU A 94 20.50 12.75 -35.92
N THR A 95 19.35 12.38 -36.49
CA THR A 95 18.81 11.02 -36.43
C THR A 95 17.77 10.81 -37.54
N PRO A 96 17.89 9.76 -38.37
CA PRO A 96 16.86 9.40 -39.36
C PRO A 96 15.66 8.73 -38.67
N PRO A 97 14.46 8.73 -39.30
CA PRO A 97 13.27 8.12 -38.72
C PRO A 97 13.41 6.59 -38.67
N PRO A 98 12.82 5.91 -37.66
CA PRO A 98 12.85 4.45 -37.58
C PRO A 98 11.94 3.83 -38.66
N PRO A 99 12.25 2.60 -39.12
CA PRO A 99 11.53 1.95 -40.20
C PRO A 99 10.12 1.51 -39.76
N THR A 100 9.16 1.72 -40.66
CA THR A 100 7.78 1.24 -40.58
C THR A 100 7.75 -0.30 -40.58
N LEU A 101 7.25 -0.91 -39.51
CA LEU A 101 6.91 -2.33 -39.45
C LEU A 101 5.39 -2.54 -39.66
N PRO A 102 4.97 -3.67 -40.27
CA PRO A 102 3.62 -3.86 -40.74
C PRO A 102 2.62 -4.11 -39.61
N SER A 103 1.39 -3.63 -39.83
CA SER A 103 0.20 -3.92 -39.04
C SER A 103 -0.05 -5.43 -38.98
N SER A 104 0.24 -6.06 -37.84
CA SER A 104 -0.34 -7.34 -37.45
C SER A 104 -1.09 -7.15 -36.15
N SER A 105 -2.41 -7.28 -36.22
CA SER A 105 -3.31 -7.39 -35.08
C SER A 105 -2.92 -8.62 -34.24
N LEU A 106 -2.13 -8.38 -33.19
CA LEU A 106 -1.88 -9.36 -32.13
C LEU A 106 -2.36 -8.72 -30.84
N THR A 107 -3.56 -9.12 -30.41
CA THR A 107 -4.03 -8.92 -29.04
C THR A 107 -2.96 -9.48 -28.10
N PRO A 108 -2.37 -8.67 -27.20
CA PRO A 108 -1.41 -9.21 -26.24
C PRO A 108 -2.14 -10.12 -25.27
N GLN A 109 -2.02 -11.44 -25.43
CA GLN A 109 -2.34 -12.35 -24.33
C GLN A 109 -1.27 -12.16 -23.27
N LEU A 110 -1.71 -11.71 -22.09
CA LEU A 110 -0.88 -11.61 -20.91
C LEU A 110 -0.28 -13.00 -20.60
N PRO A 111 1.04 -13.12 -20.34
CA PRO A 111 1.64 -14.41 -20.01
C PRO A 111 1.11 -14.88 -18.65
N LYS A 112 0.45 -16.04 -18.62
CA LYS A 112 0.14 -16.80 -17.38
C LYS A 112 1.46 -17.15 -16.67
N PRO A 113 1.77 -16.65 -15.46
CA PRO A 113 2.91 -17.13 -14.70
C PRO A 113 2.57 -18.45 -13.99
N SER A 114 3.64 -19.18 -13.63
CA SER A 114 3.65 -20.56 -13.12
C SER A 114 2.50 -20.88 -12.17
N SER A 115 1.67 -21.83 -12.58
CA SER A 115 0.26 -21.56 -12.88
C SER A 115 -0.75 -22.46 -12.15
N THR A 116 -0.31 -23.21 -11.14
CA THR A 116 -1.13 -24.30 -10.60
C THR A 116 -1.33 -24.12 -9.11
N LYS A 117 -2.60 -24.13 -8.69
CA LYS A 117 -2.99 -24.09 -7.29
C LYS A 117 -2.32 -25.24 -6.51
N PRO A 118 -1.77 -24.99 -5.31
CA PRO A 118 -1.23 -26.04 -4.45
C PRO A 118 -2.25 -27.15 -4.19
N THR A 119 -1.82 -28.41 -4.28
CA THR A 119 -2.66 -29.58 -3.99
C THR A 119 -3.02 -29.64 -2.52
N ASN A 120 -4.22 -30.11 -2.19
CA ASN A 120 -4.71 -30.30 -0.82
C ASN A 120 -4.75 -29.01 0.04
N LEU A 121 -4.76 -27.84 -0.60
CA LEU A 121 -4.93 -26.56 0.09
C LEU A 121 -6.32 -25.99 -0.20
N ARG A 122 -7.12 -25.79 0.83
CA ARG A 122 -8.41 -25.09 0.72
C ARG A 122 -8.19 -23.58 0.86
N ILE A 123 -8.65 -22.82 -0.13
CA ILE A 123 -8.50 -21.37 -0.20
C ILE A 123 -9.87 -20.73 -0.37
N VAL A 124 -10.28 -19.91 0.59
CA VAL A 124 -11.61 -19.29 0.61
C VAL A 124 -11.47 -17.78 0.62
N ALA A 125 -12.10 -17.09 -0.33
CA ALA A 125 -12.21 -15.64 -0.26
C ALA A 125 -13.35 -15.24 0.69
N VAL A 126 -13.14 -14.23 1.53
CA VAL A 126 -14.16 -13.68 2.44
C VAL A 126 -14.35 -12.21 2.12
N ILE A 127 -15.57 -11.81 1.80
CA ILE A 127 -15.93 -10.44 1.47
C ILE A 127 -16.88 -9.90 2.54
N PHE A 128 -16.55 -8.72 3.07
CA PHE A 128 -17.44 -7.97 3.96
C PHE A 128 -18.25 -7.03 3.07
N TYR A 129 -19.43 -7.50 2.68
CA TYR A 129 -20.25 -6.92 1.63
C TYR A 129 -21.09 -5.76 2.14
N GLY A 130 -21.11 -4.64 1.42
CA GLY A 130 -22.09 -3.58 1.65
C GLY A 130 -22.38 -2.65 0.47
N ARG A 131 -21.68 -2.78 -0.66
CA ARG A 131 -21.70 -1.77 -1.73
C ARG A 131 -21.81 -2.39 -3.14
N PRO A 132 -23.03 -2.58 -3.68
CA PRO A 132 -23.26 -3.20 -4.99
C PRO A 132 -22.46 -2.57 -6.15
N ASP A 133 -22.35 -1.24 -6.17
CA ASP A 133 -21.72 -0.45 -7.25
C ASP A 133 -20.23 -0.73 -7.42
N ARG A 134 -19.54 -1.20 -6.38
CA ARG A 134 -18.16 -1.70 -6.47
C ARG A 134 -18.11 -3.21 -6.65
N VAL A 135 -19.03 -3.93 -6.01
CA VAL A 135 -19.04 -5.39 -6.03
C VAL A 135 -19.32 -5.95 -7.42
N GLU A 136 -20.09 -5.26 -8.26
CA GLU A 136 -20.25 -5.65 -9.66
C GLU A 136 -18.90 -5.72 -10.41
N ILE A 137 -17.95 -4.83 -10.09
CA ILE A 137 -16.59 -4.85 -10.65
C ILE A 137 -15.79 -6.00 -10.02
N LEU A 138 -15.85 -6.12 -8.69
CA LEU A 138 -15.13 -7.16 -7.94
C LEU A 138 -15.52 -8.58 -8.37
N ASP A 139 -16.80 -8.83 -8.63
CA ASP A 139 -17.33 -10.14 -9.05
C ASP A 139 -16.61 -10.68 -10.30
N CYS A 140 -16.28 -9.82 -11.25
CA CYS A 140 -15.51 -10.21 -12.44
C CYS A 140 -14.14 -10.82 -12.07
N TYR A 141 -13.44 -10.22 -11.10
CA TYR A 141 -12.15 -10.72 -10.64
C TYR A 141 -12.29 -11.97 -9.77
N LEU A 142 -13.32 -12.04 -8.92
CA LEU A 142 -13.60 -13.20 -8.08
C LEU A 142 -13.91 -14.43 -8.95
N LYS A 143 -14.81 -14.30 -9.94
CA LYS A 143 -15.11 -15.37 -10.89
C LYS A 143 -13.87 -15.83 -11.63
N ARG A 144 -13.05 -14.91 -12.13
CA ARG A 144 -11.79 -15.25 -12.82
C ARG A 144 -10.81 -16.00 -11.91
N ASN A 145 -10.83 -15.73 -10.61
CA ASN A 145 -9.98 -16.38 -9.62
C ASN A 145 -10.55 -17.66 -9.01
N LEU A 146 -11.78 -18.08 -9.37
CA LEU A 146 -12.31 -19.38 -8.96
C LEU A 146 -11.54 -20.54 -9.61
N VAL A 147 -11.36 -21.64 -8.89
CA VAL A 147 -10.74 -22.87 -9.42
C VAL A 147 -11.46 -23.39 -10.67
N ALA A 148 -12.78 -23.24 -10.74
CA ALA A 148 -13.58 -23.60 -11.91
C ALA A 148 -13.20 -22.82 -13.18
N ASN A 149 -12.58 -21.65 -13.02
CA ASN A 149 -12.14 -20.77 -14.11
C ASN A 149 -10.60 -20.71 -14.21
N GLY A 150 -9.89 -21.64 -13.56
CA GLY A 150 -8.43 -21.74 -13.59
C GLY A 150 -7.70 -20.84 -12.60
N GLY A 151 -8.41 -20.23 -11.65
CA GLY A 151 -7.84 -19.51 -10.52
C GLY A 151 -7.57 -20.41 -9.31
N TRP A 152 -7.37 -19.80 -8.14
CA TRP A 152 -6.95 -20.49 -6.91
C TRP A 152 -8.01 -20.53 -5.81
N LEU A 153 -9.12 -19.80 -5.94
CA LEU A 153 -10.20 -19.75 -4.93
C LEU A 153 -11.15 -20.95 -5.08
N ASP A 154 -11.31 -21.73 -4.01
CA ASP A 154 -12.28 -22.83 -3.96
C ASP A 154 -13.71 -22.30 -3.75
N GLU A 155 -13.84 -21.30 -2.88
CA GLU A 155 -15.13 -20.72 -2.51
C GLU A 155 -14.99 -19.21 -2.27
N VAL A 156 -16.13 -18.51 -2.37
CA VAL A 156 -16.25 -17.10 -2.02
C VAL A 156 -17.40 -16.95 -1.03
N HIS A 157 -17.08 -16.44 0.16
CA HIS A 157 -18.01 -16.24 1.27
C HIS A 157 -18.37 -14.76 1.37
N TRP A 158 -19.64 -14.47 1.21
CA TRP A 158 -20.21 -13.12 1.26
C TRP A 158 -20.86 -12.88 2.61
N ALA A 159 -20.23 -12.07 3.44
CA ALA A 159 -20.76 -11.68 4.74
C ALA A 159 -21.40 -10.31 4.65
N ALA A 160 -22.73 -10.25 4.83
CA ALA A 160 -23.47 -9.00 4.72
C ALA A 160 -23.12 -8.04 5.86
N ASN A 161 -22.62 -6.86 5.51
CA ASN A 161 -22.24 -5.76 6.39
C ASN A 161 -22.96 -4.46 5.96
N THR A 162 -24.25 -4.57 5.70
CA THR A 162 -25.15 -3.46 5.37
C THR A 162 -26.54 -3.77 5.92
N GLU A 163 -27.28 -2.72 6.26
CA GLU A 163 -28.71 -2.82 6.60
C GLU A 163 -29.62 -2.30 5.49
N ASN A 164 -29.04 -1.78 4.42
CA ASN A 164 -29.81 -1.30 3.28
C ASN A 164 -30.43 -2.51 2.56
N GLN A 165 -31.76 -2.57 2.57
CA GLN A 165 -32.50 -3.68 1.98
C GLN A 165 -32.19 -3.85 0.49
N ALA A 166 -32.03 -2.76 -0.27
CA ALA A 166 -31.70 -2.84 -1.69
C ALA A 166 -30.33 -3.49 -1.93
N ASP A 167 -29.35 -3.23 -1.05
CA ASP A 167 -28.03 -3.87 -1.13
C ASP A 167 -28.13 -5.36 -0.76
N LEU A 168 -28.96 -5.73 0.22
CA LEU A 168 -29.19 -7.12 0.58
C LEU A 168 -29.91 -7.90 -0.53
N ASP A 169 -30.94 -7.30 -1.14
CA ASP A 169 -31.67 -7.88 -2.27
C ASP A 169 -30.73 -8.08 -3.47
N TRP A 170 -29.85 -7.12 -3.74
CA TRP A 170 -28.83 -7.27 -4.78
C TRP A 170 -27.89 -8.44 -4.49
N LEU A 171 -27.44 -8.62 -3.24
CA LEU A 171 -26.61 -9.77 -2.86
C LEU A 171 -27.34 -11.10 -3.08
N ASP A 172 -28.65 -11.14 -2.82
CA ASP A 172 -29.49 -12.31 -3.06
C ASP A 172 -29.63 -12.65 -4.55
N THR A 173 -29.44 -11.68 -5.44
CA THR A 173 -29.30 -11.96 -6.88
C THR A 173 -27.90 -12.42 -7.28
N LEU A 174 -26.86 -11.93 -6.60
CA LEU A 174 -25.46 -12.24 -6.93
C LEU A 174 -25.07 -13.67 -6.54
N VAL A 175 -25.35 -14.07 -5.29
CA VAL A 175 -24.86 -15.35 -4.74
C VAL A 175 -25.27 -16.56 -5.59
N PRO A 176 -26.51 -16.68 -6.10
CA PRO A 176 -26.92 -17.79 -6.96
C PRO A 176 -26.22 -17.86 -8.32
N THR A 177 -25.48 -16.82 -8.74
CA THR A 177 -24.78 -16.81 -10.04
C THR A 177 -23.58 -17.74 -10.10
N SER A 178 -23.14 -18.31 -8.97
CA SER A 178 -22.04 -19.26 -8.90
C SER A 178 -22.28 -20.30 -7.80
N PRO A 179 -22.13 -21.61 -8.07
CA PRO A 179 -22.24 -22.65 -7.04
C PRO A 179 -21.10 -22.58 -6.00
N PHE A 180 -20.06 -21.79 -6.26
CA PHE A 180 -18.92 -21.57 -5.36
C PHE A 180 -19.12 -20.38 -4.42
N TYR A 181 -20.24 -19.65 -4.55
CA TYR A 181 -20.57 -18.52 -3.70
C TYR A 181 -21.46 -18.96 -2.55
N LYS A 182 -21.18 -18.46 -1.35
CA LYS A 182 -21.95 -18.74 -0.14
C LYS A 182 -22.26 -17.43 0.58
N ARG A 183 -23.53 -17.24 0.96
CA ARG A 183 -23.92 -16.15 1.85
C ARG A 183 -23.67 -16.57 3.30
N ILE A 184 -22.96 -15.75 4.05
CA ILE A 184 -22.72 -15.96 5.48
C ILE A 184 -23.68 -15.05 6.26
N PRO A 185 -24.54 -15.60 7.15
CA PRO A 185 -25.37 -14.78 8.01
C PRO A 185 -24.50 -14.02 9.02
N VAL A 186 -24.72 -12.72 9.14
CA VAL A 186 -24.07 -11.86 10.13
C VAL A 186 -25.16 -11.23 10.99
N GLU A 187 -25.05 -11.36 12.32
CA GLU A 187 -26.06 -10.81 13.22
C GLU A 187 -26.10 -9.27 13.18
N PRO A 188 -27.28 -8.63 13.09
CA PRO A 188 -27.40 -7.17 13.01
C PRO A 188 -26.88 -6.42 14.25
N GLN A 189 -26.95 -7.04 15.44
CA GLN A 189 -26.81 -6.34 16.73
C GLN A 189 -25.35 -6.00 17.14
N GLY A 190 -24.41 -5.97 16.19
CA GLY A 190 -22.99 -5.85 16.52
C GLY A 190 -22.08 -5.24 15.48
N LYS A 191 -22.59 -4.36 14.59
CA LYS A 191 -21.88 -3.68 13.47
C LYS A 191 -20.46 -3.17 13.77
N LYS A 192 -19.50 -4.08 13.82
CA LYS A 192 -18.08 -3.80 13.78
C LYS A 192 -17.51 -4.82 12.84
N TYR A 193 -16.70 -4.36 11.88
CA TYR A 193 -15.98 -5.23 10.94
C TYR A 193 -15.33 -6.43 11.64
N ALA A 194 -14.82 -6.19 12.85
CA ALA A 194 -14.23 -7.19 13.72
C ALA A 194 -15.14 -8.38 14.12
N LYS A 195 -16.46 -8.20 14.25
CA LYS A 195 -17.39 -9.29 14.57
C LYS A 195 -17.73 -10.18 13.37
N ILE A 196 -17.47 -9.71 12.16
CA ILE A 196 -17.76 -10.50 10.95
C ILE A 196 -16.84 -11.73 10.89
N TRP A 197 -15.63 -11.62 11.46
CA TRP A 197 -14.67 -12.72 11.57
C TRP A 197 -15.24 -13.92 12.32
N ASP A 198 -16.06 -13.70 13.36
CA ASP A 198 -16.64 -14.76 14.21
C ASP A 198 -17.46 -15.79 13.41
N ASN A 199 -18.11 -15.35 12.32
CA ASN A 199 -18.98 -16.20 11.51
C ASN A 199 -18.37 -16.59 10.15
N THR A 200 -17.31 -15.90 9.72
CA THR A 200 -16.71 -16.09 8.38
C THR A 200 -15.45 -16.94 8.37
N VAL A 201 -14.77 -17.05 9.52
CA VAL A 201 -13.54 -17.84 9.65
C VAL A 201 -13.76 -18.92 10.69
N THR A 202 -14.16 -20.11 10.24
CA THR A 202 -14.63 -21.21 11.11
C THR A 202 -13.81 -22.49 10.98
N ASP A 203 -12.98 -22.60 9.94
CA ASP A 203 -12.13 -23.76 9.68
C ASP A 203 -10.64 -23.40 9.91
N PRO A 204 -9.97 -23.97 10.93
CA PRO A 204 -8.59 -23.63 11.27
C PRO A 204 -7.55 -24.01 10.21
N ASP A 205 -7.89 -24.95 9.31
CA ASP A 205 -7.00 -25.50 8.28
C ASP A 205 -7.24 -24.89 6.89
N THR A 206 -8.16 -23.93 6.79
CA THR A 206 -8.40 -23.16 5.57
C THR A 206 -7.52 -21.91 5.53
N LEU A 207 -6.95 -21.62 4.36
CA LEU A 207 -6.32 -20.33 4.08
C LEU A 207 -7.38 -19.34 3.59
N TYR A 208 -7.63 -18.28 4.36
CA TYR A 208 -8.61 -17.27 4.02
C TYR A 208 -7.96 -16.09 3.31
N ILE A 209 -8.58 -15.67 2.20
CA ILE A 209 -8.25 -14.44 1.49
C ILE A 209 -9.33 -13.41 1.82
N LYS A 210 -9.06 -12.53 2.78
CA LYS A 210 -9.98 -11.44 3.11
C LYS A 210 -9.84 -10.35 2.05
N ILE A 211 -10.95 -9.99 1.42
CA ILE A 211 -11.04 -8.97 0.36
C ILE A 211 -12.12 -7.96 0.75
N ASP A 212 -11.82 -6.66 0.68
CA ASP A 212 -12.85 -5.62 0.84
C ASP A 212 -13.73 -5.54 -0.40
N ASP A 213 -15.02 -5.25 -0.21
CA ASP A 213 -16.02 -5.23 -1.28
C ASP A 213 -15.83 -4.06 -2.26
N ASP A 214 -14.86 -3.17 -2.00
CA ASP A 214 -14.42 -2.10 -2.88
C ASP A 214 -12.98 -2.23 -3.39
N ILE A 215 -12.48 -3.46 -3.47
CA ILE A 215 -11.41 -3.81 -4.39
C ILE A 215 -11.95 -3.77 -5.82
N VAL A 216 -11.40 -2.88 -6.65
CA VAL A 216 -11.86 -2.59 -8.03
C VAL A 216 -10.89 -3.09 -9.12
N PHE A 217 -9.77 -3.68 -8.70
CA PHE A 217 -8.81 -4.34 -9.58
C PHE A 217 -8.03 -5.41 -8.80
N ILE A 218 -7.79 -6.56 -9.42
CA ILE A 218 -6.91 -7.62 -8.94
C ILE A 218 -6.07 -8.10 -10.12
N ASP A 219 -4.74 -8.07 -10.01
CA ASP A 219 -3.85 -8.65 -11.02
C ASP A 219 -4.07 -10.17 -11.08
N ASP A 220 -3.96 -10.76 -12.28
CA ASP A 220 -4.15 -12.21 -12.49
C ASP A 220 -3.26 -13.07 -11.56
N ASN A 221 -2.14 -12.49 -11.09
CA ASN A 221 -1.15 -13.19 -10.29
C ASN A 221 -1.17 -12.77 -8.83
N ALA A 222 -2.07 -11.86 -8.45
CA ALA A 222 -2.13 -11.34 -7.09
C ALA A 222 -2.41 -12.45 -6.08
N ILE A 223 -3.48 -13.22 -6.27
CA ILE A 223 -3.83 -14.32 -5.36
C ILE A 223 -2.76 -15.42 -5.36
N PRO A 224 -2.27 -15.91 -6.52
CA PRO A 224 -1.15 -16.86 -6.55
C PRO A 224 0.10 -16.40 -5.79
N LYS A 225 0.56 -15.17 -6.01
CA LYS A 225 1.75 -14.62 -5.32
C LYS A 225 1.50 -14.44 -3.82
N LEU A 226 0.31 -13.96 -3.45
CA LEU A 226 -0.08 -13.76 -2.05
C LEU A 226 -0.08 -15.08 -1.27
N VAL A 227 -0.70 -16.11 -1.84
CA VAL A 227 -0.76 -17.45 -1.25
C VAL A 227 0.63 -18.08 -1.20
N SER A 228 1.39 -18.02 -2.30
CA SER A 228 2.74 -18.60 -2.36
C SER A 228 3.65 -18.00 -1.29
N LEU A 229 3.64 -16.67 -1.12
CA LEU A 229 4.43 -16.01 -0.08
C LEU A 229 3.99 -16.42 1.33
N LYS A 230 2.69 -16.60 1.58
CA LYS A 230 2.18 -17.06 2.89
C LYS A 230 2.64 -18.48 3.23
N LEU A 231 2.78 -19.35 2.22
CA LEU A 231 3.25 -20.73 2.37
C LEU A 231 4.78 -20.81 2.51
N GLU A 232 5.52 -20.03 1.72
CA GLU A 232 6.99 -19.95 1.77
C GLU A 232 7.50 -19.33 3.08
N HIS A 233 6.71 -18.43 3.67
CA HIS A 233 6.98 -17.79 4.96
C HIS A 233 5.94 -18.22 5.99
N ASP A 234 5.91 -19.50 6.34
CA ASP A 234 4.98 -20.08 7.32
C ASP A 234 4.97 -19.36 8.69
N HIS A 235 6.13 -18.84 9.12
CA HIS A 235 6.30 -18.04 10.34
C HIS A 235 5.59 -16.68 10.31
N SER A 236 5.23 -16.15 9.12
CA SER A 236 4.43 -14.92 9.02
C SER A 236 3.06 -15.10 9.66
N PHE A 237 2.55 -14.05 10.30
CA PHE A 237 1.19 -14.07 10.85
C PHE A 237 0.17 -13.91 9.72
N LEU A 238 0.36 -12.91 8.87
CA LEU A 238 -0.44 -12.70 7.66
C LEU A 238 0.42 -12.10 6.54
N VAL A 239 -0.09 -12.22 5.32
CA VAL A 239 0.48 -11.55 4.15
C VAL A 239 -0.56 -10.61 3.54
N SER A 240 -0.19 -9.37 3.27
CA SER A 240 -1.00 -8.40 2.55
C SER A 240 -0.59 -8.32 1.07
N ALA A 241 -1.54 -8.04 0.19
CA ALA A 241 -1.24 -7.69 -1.19
C ALA A 241 -0.65 -6.28 -1.31
N ASN A 242 -0.07 -5.98 -2.46
CA ASN A 242 0.32 -4.64 -2.85
C ASN A 242 -0.91 -3.86 -3.34
N VAL A 243 -1.54 -3.09 -2.47
CA VAL A 243 -2.82 -2.42 -2.75
C VAL A 243 -2.61 -0.95 -3.09
N ILE A 244 -2.99 -0.54 -4.31
CA ILE A 244 -3.13 0.88 -4.68
C ILE A 244 -4.18 1.53 -3.79
N ASN A 245 -3.87 2.70 -3.22
CA ASN A 245 -4.68 3.34 -2.19
C ASN A 245 -4.91 2.45 -0.95
N GLY A 246 -3.98 1.55 -0.63
CA GLY A 246 -3.96 0.74 0.60
C GLY A 246 -2.85 1.19 1.55
N ALA A 247 -3.18 1.86 2.66
CA ALA A 247 -2.18 2.50 3.51
C ALA A 247 -1.29 1.46 4.25
N PRO A 248 0.04 1.70 4.38
CA PRO A 248 0.80 2.90 3.97
C PRO A 248 1.46 2.79 2.58
N LEU A 249 1.09 1.81 1.76
CA LEU A 249 1.73 1.50 0.47
C LEU A 249 1.83 2.66 -0.55
N PRO A 250 0.90 3.64 -0.59
CA PRO A 250 1.02 4.80 -1.47
C PRO A 250 2.36 5.54 -1.34
N TYR A 251 2.95 5.54 -0.13
CA TYR A 251 4.28 6.11 0.08
C TYR A 251 5.35 5.39 -0.74
N HIS A 252 5.35 4.06 -0.73
CA HIS A 252 6.33 3.26 -1.47
C HIS A 252 6.14 3.47 -2.97
N HIS A 253 4.91 3.40 -3.47
CA HIS A 253 4.61 3.65 -4.89
C HIS A 253 5.12 5.02 -5.36
N HIS A 254 4.96 6.06 -4.54
CA HIS A 254 5.47 7.38 -4.87
C HIS A 254 7.01 7.41 -4.87
N ARG A 255 7.64 6.89 -3.80
CA ARG A 255 9.10 6.96 -3.64
C ARG A 255 9.88 6.06 -4.61
N THR A 256 9.23 5.05 -5.20
CA THR A 256 9.82 4.21 -6.26
C THR A 256 9.45 4.65 -7.68
N GLY A 257 8.71 5.76 -7.83
CA GLY A 257 8.42 6.34 -9.14
C GLY A 257 7.27 5.70 -9.91
N ALA A 258 6.40 4.93 -9.23
CA ALA A 258 5.22 4.34 -9.85
C ALA A 258 4.10 5.37 -10.11
N ILE A 259 4.00 6.41 -9.28
CA ILE A 259 2.96 7.43 -9.37
C ILE A 259 3.34 8.51 -10.39
N ARG A 260 2.37 8.87 -11.26
CA ARG A 260 2.51 9.84 -12.33
C ARG A 260 1.83 11.16 -11.95
N PRO A 261 2.23 12.30 -12.54
CA PRO A 261 1.64 13.58 -12.21
C PRO A 261 0.25 13.73 -12.83
N TYR A 262 -0.76 13.86 -11.98
CA TYR A 262 -2.14 14.12 -12.35
C TYR A 262 -2.71 15.25 -11.49
N LEU A 263 -3.54 16.10 -12.09
CA LEU A 263 -4.28 17.17 -11.42
C LEU A 263 -5.75 17.16 -11.87
N PRO A 264 -6.70 17.61 -11.04
CA PRO A 264 -8.10 17.56 -11.39
C PRO A 264 -8.43 18.55 -12.51
N GLU A 265 -9.34 18.15 -13.38
CA GLU A 265 -9.96 19.06 -14.34
C GLU A 265 -10.88 20.03 -13.61
N LEU A 266 -10.59 21.33 -13.69
CA LEU A 266 -11.25 22.35 -12.87
C LEU A 266 -12.60 22.83 -13.43
N ALA A 267 -12.85 22.63 -14.73
CA ALA A 267 -14.08 23.03 -15.40
C ALA A 267 -14.59 21.92 -16.33
N PRO A 268 -15.90 21.73 -16.47
CA PRO A 268 -16.45 20.76 -17.42
C PRO A 268 -15.99 21.09 -18.86
N PRO A 269 -15.77 20.07 -19.72
CA PRO A 269 -15.47 20.29 -21.12
C PRO A 269 -16.53 21.17 -21.78
N ASN A 270 -16.13 22.28 -22.41
CA ASN A 270 -17.04 23.16 -23.12
C ASN A 270 -17.73 22.40 -24.27
N ASN A 271 -19.04 22.13 -24.15
CA ASN A 271 -19.89 21.56 -25.21
C ASN A 271 -20.14 22.55 -26.36
N LYS A 272 -19.11 23.17 -26.94
CA LYS A 272 -19.25 24.10 -28.07
C LYS A 272 -19.53 23.42 -29.42
N ASN A 273 -19.61 22.09 -29.45
CA ASN A 273 -19.88 21.31 -30.68
C ASN A 273 -21.24 20.60 -30.71
N ASN A 274 -22.16 20.90 -29.79
CA ASN A 274 -23.57 20.50 -29.95
C ASN A 274 -24.39 21.66 -30.53
N THR A 275 -24.02 22.12 -31.72
CA THR A 275 -24.97 22.86 -32.57
C THR A 275 -26.05 21.89 -33.03
N SER A 276 -27.31 22.24 -32.74
CA SER A 276 -28.54 21.57 -33.16
C SER A 276 -28.89 20.26 -32.43
N ILE A 277 -29.72 20.34 -31.39
CA ILE A 277 -31.11 19.86 -31.39
C ILE A 277 -31.83 20.34 -30.10
N ASN A 278 -32.78 21.24 -30.33
CA ASN A 278 -34.05 21.54 -29.64
C ASN A 278 -34.17 21.38 -28.11
N ASN A 279 -34.46 22.54 -27.50
CA ASN A 279 -35.16 22.71 -26.22
C ASN A 279 -36.35 21.76 -26.09
N THR A 280 -36.20 20.77 -25.21
CA THR A 280 -37.35 20.21 -24.47
C THR A 280 -36.87 19.88 -23.07
N THR A 281 -37.49 20.54 -22.09
CA THR A 281 -37.39 20.24 -20.67
C THR A 281 -37.84 18.81 -20.43
N ASN A 282 -36.90 17.87 -20.38
CA ASN A 282 -37.03 16.58 -19.73
C ASN A 282 -35.65 16.19 -19.21
N SER A 283 -35.51 16.26 -17.89
CA SER A 283 -34.42 15.71 -17.10
C SER A 283 -34.41 14.19 -17.20
N ASN A 284 -33.99 13.65 -18.35
CA ASN A 284 -33.71 12.24 -18.54
C ASN A 284 -32.26 12.10 -19.02
N VAL A 285 -31.51 11.36 -18.21
CA VAL A 285 -30.12 10.96 -18.32
C VAL A 285 -29.79 10.35 -19.70
N THR A 286 -28.48 10.30 -20.02
CA THR A 286 -27.82 9.41 -21.00
C THR A 286 -27.86 9.76 -22.50
N SER A 287 -27.00 10.69 -22.91
CA SER A 287 -25.97 10.31 -23.89
C SER A 287 -24.62 10.24 -23.15
N VAL A 288 -24.50 9.30 -22.21
CA VAL A 288 -23.23 9.06 -21.51
C VAL A 288 -22.27 8.55 -22.58
N ARG A 289 -21.34 9.41 -22.99
CA ARG A 289 -20.17 8.99 -23.74
C ARG A 289 -19.59 7.79 -22.98
N LYS A 290 -19.53 6.60 -23.63
CA LYS A 290 -19.01 5.38 -23.00
C LYS A 290 -17.71 5.73 -22.27
N SER A 291 -17.70 5.58 -20.94
CA SER A 291 -16.55 5.96 -20.13
C SER A 291 -15.35 5.16 -20.63
N THR A 292 -14.26 5.86 -20.94
CA THR A 292 -13.01 5.24 -21.37
C THR A 292 -12.07 5.21 -20.20
N TRP A 293 -11.47 4.04 -19.95
CA TRP A 293 -10.46 3.89 -18.92
C TRP A 293 -9.07 4.34 -19.39
N ARG A 294 -8.89 4.53 -20.70
CA ARG A 294 -7.61 4.89 -21.34
C ARG A 294 -7.17 6.30 -20.93
N ALA A 295 -5.96 6.42 -20.40
CA ALA A 295 -5.31 7.68 -20.11
C ALA A 295 -4.90 8.43 -21.39
N SER A 296 -4.56 7.72 -22.47
CA SER A 296 -4.21 8.32 -23.78
C SER A 296 -5.34 9.15 -24.41
N GLN A 297 -6.57 9.00 -23.94
CA GLN A 297 -7.74 9.73 -24.43
C GLN A 297 -8.05 10.98 -23.58
N LEU A 298 -7.25 11.24 -22.54
CA LEU A 298 -7.35 12.45 -21.74
C LEU A 298 -6.53 13.58 -22.38
N PRO A 299 -7.05 14.83 -22.41
CA PRO A 299 -6.21 15.98 -22.67
C PRO A 299 -5.21 16.15 -21.52
N TYR A 300 -4.11 16.84 -21.78
CA TYR A 300 -3.20 17.25 -20.71
C TYR A 300 -3.85 18.33 -19.83
N TRP A 301 -3.41 18.37 -18.58
CA TRP A 301 -3.78 19.41 -17.65
C TRP A 301 -3.16 20.74 -18.08
N GLU A 302 -3.99 21.79 -18.12
CA GLU A 302 -3.57 23.16 -18.41
C GLU A 302 -3.83 24.04 -17.18
N GLY A 303 -2.85 24.86 -16.81
CA GLY A 303 -2.97 25.82 -15.72
C GLY A 303 -1.60 26.35 -15.27
N PRO A 304 -1.59 27.25 -14.27
CA PRO A 304 -0.37 27.88 -13.77
C PRO A 304 0.63 26.87 -13.21
N ASP A 305 1.93 27.17 -13.32
CA ASP A 305 2.97 26.25 -12.87
C ASP A 305 3.08 26.12 -11.34
N ASP A 306 2.63 27.16 -10.63
CA ASP A 306 2.54 27.28 -9.17
C ASP A 306 1.20 26.78 -8.60
N PHE A 307 0.35 26.18 -9.44
CA PHE A 307 -0.90 25.59 -8.96
C PHE A 307 -0.64 24.36 -8.10
N GLU A 308 -1.17 24.39 -6.87
CA GLU A 308 -1.23 23.25 -5.97
C GLU A 308 -2.70 22.94 -5.64
N PHE A 309 -3.11 21.68 -5.81
CA PHE A 309 -4.46 21.26 -5.46
C PHE A 309 -4.54 20.94 -3.97
N PRO A 310 -5.54 21.47 -3.24
CA PRO A 310 -5.66 21.25 -1.80
C PRO A 310 -5.82 19.76 -1.46
N LEU A 311 -5.23 19.36 -0.33
CA LEU A 311 -5.30 17.99 0.18
C LEU A 311 -6.60 17.67 0.92
N GLU A 312 -7.36 18.70 1.29
CA GLU A 312 -8.54 18.60 2.14
C GLU A 312 -9.78 18.11 1.38
N VAL A 313 -10.73 17.57 2.14
CA VAL A 313 -12.05 17.06 1.72
C VAL A 313 -12.95 18.18 1.20
N GLY A 314 -13.83 17.88 0.24
CA GLY A 314 -14.90 18.78 -0.20
C GLY A 314 -14.54 19.71 -1.36
N ASN A 315 -13.40 19.48 -2.02
CA ASN A 315 -12.87 20.34 -3.07
C ASN A 315 -13.08 19.79 -4.49
N ALA A 316 -13.97 18.81 -4.70
CA ALA A 316 -14.26 18.28 -6.03
C ALA A 316 -14.77 19.41 -6.96
N PRO A 317 -14.11 19.68 -8.10
CA PRO A 317 -14.47 20.82 -8.95
C PRO A 317 -15.91 20.76 -9.50
N TYR A 318 -16.35 19.57 -9.91
CA TYR A 318 -17.71 19.29 -10.35
C TYR A 318 -17.98 17.77 -10.32
N ALA A 319 -19.24 17.37 -10.46
CA ALA A 319 -19.64 15.97 -10.45
C ALA A 319 -19.11 15.22 -11.67
N ASN A 320 -18.58 14.02 -11.45
CA ASN A 320 -17.97 13.17 -12.47
C ASN A 320 -16.78 13.84 -13.21
N HIS A 321 -15.98 14.65 -12.50
CA HIS A 321 -14.80 15.28 -13.07
C HIS A 321 -13.65 14.27 -13.28
N ARG A 322 -12.75 14.61 -14.20
CA ARG A 322 -11.57 13.82 -14.56
C ARG A 322 -10.36 14.33 -13.79
N TRP A 323 -9.32 13.50 -13.72
CA TRP A 323 -7.97 13.96 -13.43
C TRP A 323 -7.14 13.82 -14.69
N LEU A 324 -6.44 14.89 -15.05
CA LEU A 324 -5.73 15.03 -16.31
C LEU A 324 -4.22 14.82 -16.08
N PRO A 325 -3.54 14.10 -16.99
CA PRO A 325 -2.09 13.97 -16.93
C PRO A 325 -1.45 15.34 -17.07
N VAL A 326 -0.43 15.63 -16.27
CA VAL A 326 0.31 16.91 -16.36
C VAL A 326 1.49 16.73 -17.31
N HIS A 327 1.76 17.71 -18.18
CA HIS A 327 2.95 17.68 -19.04
C HIS A 327 4.23 17.48 -18.21
N SER A 328 4.97 16.43 -18.53
CA SER A 328 6.21 16.06 -17.84
C SER A 328 7.42 16.54 -18.63
N GLU A 329 7.52 17.84 -18.91
CA GLU A 329 8.72 18.39 -19.55
C GLU A 329 9.94 18.40 -18.61
N GLY A 330 9.72 18.25 -17.29
CA GLY A 330 10.76 18.12 -16.28
C GLY A 330 10.44 17.08 -15.20
N LYS A 331 11.46 16.60 -14.48
CA LYS A 331 11.31 15.65 -13.35
C LYS A 331 10.62 16.27 -12.12
N THR A 332 10.30 17.56 -12.15
CA THR A 332 9.80 18.32 -11.00
C THR A 332 8.28 18.37 -10.90
N THR A 333 7.55 18.05 -11.98
CA THR A 333 6.08 18.13 -12.03
C THR A 333 5.39 17.30 -10.93
N ILE A 334 5.98 16.17 -10.53
CA ILE A 334 5.44 15.33 -9.45
C ILE A 334 5.35 16.08 -8.10
N TYR A 335 6.25 17.03 -7.86
CA TYR A 335 6.36 17.74 -6.58
C TYR A 335 5.25 18.77 -6.33
N ARG A 336 4.52 19.18 -7.38
CA ARG A 336 3.34 20.07 -7.25
C ARG A 336 2.00 19.34 -7.23
N THR A 337 2.03 18.00 -7.24
CA THR A 337 0.81 17.18 -7.24
C THR A 337 0.54 16.63 -5.85
N PRO A 338 -0.73 16.32 -5.50
CA PRO A 338 -1.10 15.87 -4.17
C PRO A 338 -0.18 14.78 -3.60
N ILE A 339 0.24 13.81 -4.41
CA ILE A 339 1.07 12.67 -3.97
C ILE A 339 2.36 13.08 -3.27
N GLN A 340 2.90 14.27 -3.52
CA GLN A 340 4.10 14.77 -2.83
C GLN A 340 3.95 14.77 -1.30
N HIS A 341 2.71 14.90 -0.80
CA HIS A 341 2.39 14.96 0.62
C HIS A 341 2.04 13.60 1.24
N VAL A 342 2.23 12.50 0.50
CA VAL A 342 2.00 11.14 1.02
C VAL A 342 3.03 10.81 2.09
N LEU A 343 2.56 10.27 3.21
CA LEU A 343 3.41 9.84 4.32
C LEU A 343 3.50 8.32 4.38
N CYS A 344 4.56 7.78 4.98
CA CYS A 344 4.61 6.36 5.34
C CYS A 344 3.78 6.11 6.62
N SER A 345 2.49 6.44 6.58
CA SER A 345 1.57 6.39 7.71
C SER A 345 0.31 5.61 7.34
N PRO A 346 -0.15 4.69 8.20
CA PRO A 346 -1.45 4.07 8.03
C PRO A 346 -2.58 4.96 8.56
N TRP A 347 -2.34 6.16 9.09
CA TRP A 347 -3.35 6.94 9.83
C TRP A 347 -3.99 8.07 9.00
N GLY A 348 -4.66 8.98 9.70
CA GLY A 348 -5.49 10.05 9.13
C GLY A 348 -4.72 10.98 8.17
N GLU A 349 -3.40 11.06 8.29
CA GLU A 349 -2.58 11.90 7.41
C GLU A 349 -2.60 11.44 5.94
N ASN A 350 -3.00 10.20 5.67
CA ASN A 350 -3.21 9.66 4.32
C ASN A 350 -4.69 9.33 4.07
N ARG A 351 -5.36 8.65 5.01
CA ARG A 351 -6.75 8.19 4.81
C ARG A 351 -7.72 9.35 4.55
N GLY A 352 -7.48 10.53 5.11
CA GLY A 352 -8.35 11.70 4.94
C GLY A 352 -8.21 12.41 3.59
N LYS A 353 -7.16 12.13 2.81
CA LYS A 353 -6.81 12.94 1.64
C LYS A 353 -7.23 12.25 0.35
N TRP A 354 -8.45 12.53 -0.11
CA TRP A 354 -9.02 11.91 -1.31
C TRP A 354 -8.24 12.24 -2.59
N SER A 355 -7.61 13.42 -2.67
CA SER A 355 -6.79 13.84 -3.81
C SER A 355 -5.55 12.96 -3.99
N LEU A 356 -4.99 12.43 -2.89
CA LEU A 356 -3.93 11.39 -2.96
C LEU A 356 -4.45 10.12 -3.62
N ALA A 357 -5.65 9.67 -3.24
CA ALA A 357 -6.26 8.47 -3.80
C ALA A 357 -6.58 8.66 -5.29
N ALA A 358 -7.18 9.80 -5.65
CA ALA A 358 -7.52 10.11 -7.03
C ALA A 358 -6.29 10.07 -7.94
N GLN A 359 -5.21 10.77 -7.57
CA GLN A 359 -3.96 10.74 -8.33
C GLN A 359 -3.39 9.32 -8.49
N GLN A 360 -3.44 8.49 -7.45
CA GLN A 360 -2.98 7.10 -7.52
C GLN A 360 -3.80 6.27 -8.51
N HIS A 361 -5.13 6.38 -8.48
CA HIS A 361 -6.01 5.64 -9.40
C HIS A 361 -5.74 5.99 -10.86
N PHE A 362 -5.63 7.28 -11.19
CA PHE A 362 -5.34 7.70 -12.56
C PHE A 362 -3.94 7.29 -13.02
N SER A 363 -2.94 7.41 -12.16
CA SER A 363 -1.58 6.90 -12.44
C SER A 363 -1.57 5.40 -12.70
N PHE A 364 -2.38 4.66 -11.95
CA PHE A 364 -2.49 3.21 -12.09
C PHE A 364 -3.21 2.82 -13.39
N LEU A 365 -4.31 3.49 -13.74
CA LEU A 365 -5.01 3.28 -15.01
C LEU A 365 -4.11 3.57 -16.22
N GLU A 366 -3.27 4.61 -16.16
CA GLU A 366 -2.25 4.86 -17.18
C GLU A 366 -1.21 3.74 -17.26
N SER A 367 -0.80 3.19 -16.11
CA SER A 367 0.16 2.08 -16.06
C SER A 367 -0.43 0.77 -16.59
N LEU A 368 -1.73 0.53 -16.37
CA LEU A 368 -2.47 -0.56 -17.01
C LEU A 368 -2.49 -0.40 -18.53
N GLU A 369 -2.77 0.80 -19.04
CA GLU A 369 -2.80 1.05 -20.47
C GLU A 369 -1.42 0.84 -21.12
N ARG A 370 -0.36 1.24 -20.43
CA ARG A 370 1.03 1.10 -20.90
C ARG A 370 1.63 -0.29 -20.68
N ASN A 371 0.89 -1.21 -20.07
CA ASN A 371 1.40 -2.52 -19.65
C ASN A 371 2.70 -2.38 -18.81
N ALA A 372 2.70 -1.45 -17.86
CA ALA A 372 3.84 -1.06 -17.05
C ALA A 372 3.48 -1.10 -15.55
N THR A 373 2.77 -2.14 -15.11
CA THR A 373 2.36 -2.31 -13.71
C THR A 373 3.47 -2.86 -12.82
N ASP A 374 4.53 -3.40 -13.42
CA ASP A 374 5.75 -3.86 -12.75
C ASP A 374 6.45 -2.75 -11.94
N VAL A 375 6.29 -1.49 -12.34
CA VAL A 375 6.81 -0.32 -11.61
C VAL A 375 6.27 -0.18 -10.18
N TYR A 376 5.14 -0.83 -9.87
CA TYR A 376 4.56 -0.85 -8.51
C TYR A 376 5.21 -1.89 -7.59
N ASP A 377 5.99 -2.84 -8.13
CA ASP A 377 6.74 -3.80 -7.33
C ASP A 377 8.00 -3.13 -6.74
N PHE A 378 7.82 -2.55 -5.55
CA PHE A 378 8.84 -1.69 -4.93
C PHE A 378 9.92 -2.46 -4.15
N ALA A 379 9.77 -3.77 -3.96
CA ALA A 379 10.73 -4.57 -3.21
C ALA A 379 11.54 -5.48 -4.13
N ARG A 380 12.86 -5.40 -4.04
CA ARG A 380 13.81 -6.19 -4.86
C ARG A 380 13.56 -7.70 -4.83
N ARG A 381 12.98 -8.22 -3.75
CA ARG A 381 12.71 -9.67 -3.56
C ARG A 381 11.23 -10.03 -3.63
N GLY A 382 10.35 -9.11 -4.06
CA GLY A 382 8.91 -9.36 -4.10
C GLY A 382 8.25 -9.42 -2.71
N VAL A 383 8.99 -9.11 -1.63
CA VAL A 383 8.53 -9.16 -0.24
C VAL A 383 8.96 -7.92 0.53
N TRP A 384 8.04 -7.37 1.30
CA TRP A 384 8.28 -6.27 2.24
C TRP A 384 7.79 -6.65 3.64
N ASP A 385 8.63 -6.46 4.66
CA ASP A 385 8.26 -6.67 6.06
C ASP A 385 7.74 -5.37 6.66
N MET A 386 6.54 -5.40 7.23
CA MET A 386 5.92 -4.24 7.86
C MET A 386 6.55 -3.83 9.19
N GLY A 387 7.45 -4.64 9.76
CA GLY A 387 8.15 -4.30 11.00
C GLY A 387 7.22 -4.15 12.20
N PHE A 388 6.11 -4.89 12.22
CA PHE A 388 5.01 -4.78 13.20
C PHE A 388 4.28 -3.42 13.19
N GLU A 389 4.34 -2.69 12.09
CA GLU A 389 3.49 -1.52 11.88
C GLU A 389 2.15 -1.89 11.23
N ARG A 390 1.14 -1.04 11.47
CA ARG A 390 -0.21 -1.23 10.95
C ARG A 390 -0.21 -1.08 9.43
N ILE A 391 -0.91 -1.99 8.76
CA ILE A 391 -1.25 -1.92 7.33
C ILE A 391 -2.76 -2.10 7.18
N SER A 392 -3.36 -1.55 6.13
CA SER A 392 -4.77 -1.82 5.83
C SER A 392 -5.00 -3.25 5.37
N ILE A 393 -6.10 -3.85 5.84
CA ILE A 393 -6.44 -5.26 5.57
C ILE A 393 -7.36 -5.43 4.35
N ASN A 394 -7.17 -4.59 3.32
CA ASN A 394 -8.07 -4.55 2.16
C ASN A 394 -8.02 -5.82 1.30
N LEU A 395 -6.86 -6.47 1.24
CA LEU A 395 -6.66 -7.75 0.57
C LEU A 395 -5.50 -8.50 1.26
N ILE A 396 -5.83 -9.49 2.08
CA ILE A 396 -4.85 -10.25 2.89
C ILE A 396 -5.07 -11.76 2.82
N ALA A 397 -4.00 -12.53 3.02
CA ALA A 397 -4.04 -13.96 3.26
C ALA A 397 -3.67 -14.28 4.72
N ILE A 398 -4.52 -15.06 5.39
CA ILE A 398 -4.35 -15.46 6.80
C ILE A 398 -4.92 -16.85 7.03
N TRP A 399 -4.29 -17.64 7.89
CA TRP A 399 -4.82 -18.96 8.25
C TRP A 399 -6.04 -18.83 9.17
N GLY A 400 -7.00 -19.74 9.04
CA GLY A 400 -8.17 -19.78 9.91
C GLY A 400 -7.79 -19.85 11.39
N ARG A 401 -6.84 -20.73 11.75
CA ARG A 401 -6.33 -20.86 13.12
C ARG A 401 -5.79 -19.55 13.70
N ASP A 402 -5.12 -18.74 12.88
CA ASP A 402 -4.51 -17.48 13.32
C ASP A 402 -5.57 -16.44 13.69
N VAL A 403 -6.75 -16.51 13.08
CA VAL A 403 -7.92 -15.71 13.45
C VAL A 403 -8.64 -16.31 14.65
N ILE A 404 -9.00 -17.60 14.59
CA ILE A 404 -9.83 -18.31 15.58
C ILE A 404 -9.22 -18.23 16.98
N ASP A 405 -7.89 -18.41 17.10
CA ASP A 405 -7.17 -18.36 18.38
C ASP A 405 -7.19 -16.98 19.06
N HIS A 406 -7.69 -15.95 18.36
CA HIS A 406 -7.67 -14.55 18.78
C HIS A 406 -9.04 -13.88 18.76
N LEU A 407 -10.11 -14.62 18.47
CA LEU A 407 -11.47 -14.10 18.54
C LEU A 407 -11.91 -13.86 20.00
N PRO A 408 -12.83 -12.90 20.25
CA PRO A 408 -13.35 -11.92 19.28
C PRO A 408 -12.36 -10.78 19.04
N LEU A 409 -12.37 -10.24 17.81
CA LEU A 409 -11.56 -9.07 17.46
C LEU A 409 -12.27 -7.76 17.86
N GLY A 410 -11.48 -6.74 18.19
CA GLY A 410 -11.94 -5.38 18.52
C GLY A 410 -11.71 -4.37 17.38
N ASP A 411 -10.47 -3.89 17.25
CA ASP A 411 -9.94 -3.21 16.05
C ASP A 411 -9.22 -4.29 15.24
N ASP A 412 -9.93 -4.97 14.35
CA ASP A 412 -9.40 -6.11 13.59
C ASP A 412 -8.14 -5.74 12.81
N GLU A 413 -8.14 -4.61 12.12
CA GLU A 413 -6.96 -4.15 11.37
C GLU A 413 -5.77 -3.88 12.31
N GLY A 414 -5.97 -3.18 13.44
CA GLY A 414 -4.91 -2.95 14.42
C GLY A 414 -4.46 -4.23 15.14
N MET A 415 -5.38 -5.16 15.42
CA MET A 415 -5.08 -6.40 16.11
C MET A 415 -4.31 -7.37 15.23
N LEU A 416 -4.84 -7.65 14.03
CA LEU A 416 -4.28 -8.62 13.09
C LEU A 416 -2.96 -8.13 12.50
N THR A 417 -2.76 -6.81 12.32
CA THR A 417 -1.54 -6.31 11.65
C THR A 417 -0.46 -5.82 12.61
N LYS A 418 -0.80 -5.50 13.86
CA LYS A 418 0.15 -4.91 14.82
C LYS A 418 0.19 -5.64 16.15
N SER A 419 -0.90 -5.66 16.92
CA SER A 419 -0.81 -6.10 18.32
C SER A 419 -0.56 -7.61 18.47
N ILE A 420 -1.28 -8.45 17.71
CA ILE A 420 -1.11 -9.91 17.73
C ILE A 420 0.23 -10.33 17.10
N PRO A 421 0.58 -9.90 15.87
CA PRO A 421 1.90 -10.13 15.27
C PRO A 421 3.06 -9.84 16.21
N LYS A 422 3.03 -8.66 16.86
CA LYS A 422 4.09 -8.22 17.78
C LYS A 422 4.19 -9.10 19.02
N ARG A 423 3.05 -9.51 19.58
CA ARG A 423 2.98 -10.40 20.75
C ARG A 423 3.52 -11.80 20.40
N LEU A 424 3.17 -12.33 19.23
CA LEU A 424 3.58 -13.66 18.76
C LEU A 424 4.98 -13.67 18.13
N ARG A 425 5.56 -12.50 17.85
CA ARG A 425 6.80 -12.34 17.06
C ARG A 425 6.71 -12.99 15.67
N ARG A 426 5.53 -12.93 15.07
CA ARG A 426 5.25 -13.42 13.72
C ARG A 426 4.98 -12.21 12.83
N PRO A 427 5.83 -11.91 11.85
CA PRO A 427 5.75 -10.66 11.09
C PRO A 427 4.54 -10.61 10.17
N VAL A 428 4.18 -9.38 9.77
CA VAL A 428 3.25 -9.11 8.68
C VAL A 428 4.07 -8.79 7.44
N LEU A 429 3.84 -9.53 6.37
CA LEU A 429 4.56 -9.34 5.11
C LEU A 429 3.63 -8.73 4.06
N VAL A 430 4.21 -8.09 3.05
CA VAL A 430 3.52 -7.63 1.84
C VAL A 430 4.11 -8.35 0.65
N ALA A 431 3.28 -9.03 -0.14
CA ALA A 431 3.66 -9.55 -1.44
C ALA A 431 3.65 -8.39 -2.45
N THR A 432 4.80 -7.76 -2.68
CA THR A 432 4.89 -6.52 -3.48
C THR A 432 4.56 -6.72 -4.95
N GLY A 433 4.72 -7.94 -5.47
CA GLY A 433 4.27 -8.30 -6.81
C GLY A 433 2.79 -8.69 -6.91
N ALA A 434 2.04 -8.76 -5.80
CA ALA A 434 0.63 -9.13 -5.76
C ALA A 434 -0.25 -7.87 -5.82
N LEU A 435 -0.49 -7.33 -7.02
CA LEU A 435 -1.08 -6.01 -7.20
C LEU A 435 -2.62 -6.04 -7.16
N ALA A 436 -3.23 -5.11 -6.41
CA ALA A 436 -4.66 -4.87 -6.38
C ALA A 436 -4.96 -3.36 -6.21
N SER A 437 -6.20 -2.93 -6.41
CA SER A 437 -6.60 -1.53 -6.19
C SER A 437 -7.83 -1.43 -5.30
N HIS A 438 -7.72 -0.67 -4.22
CA HIS A 438 -8.81 -0.37 -3.30
C HIS A 438 -9.39 1.00 -3.61
N TYR A 439 -10.70 1.09 -3.82
CA TYR A 439 -11.33 2.32 -4.31
C TYR A 439 -11.27 3.47 -3.30
N ALA A 440 -11.74 3.29 -2.06
CA ALA A 440 -11.85 4.42 -1.15
C ALA A 440 -11.88 4.00 0.33
N PHE A 441 -11.12 4.69 1.16
CA PHE A 441 -11.41 4.71 2.60
C PHE A 441 -12.73 5.45 2.88
N ALA A 442 -13.35 5.18 4.03
CA ALA A 442 -14.59 5.83 4.44
C ALA A 442 -14.51 7.37 4.42
N SER A 443 -13.34 7.94 4.70
CA SER A 443 -13.08 9.38 4.63
C SER A 443 -12.91 9.95 3.22
N GLN A 444 -12.71 9.10 2.20
CA GLN A 444 -12.48 9.52 0.80
C GLN A 444 -13.72 9.31 -0.08
N VAL A 445 -14.70 8.52 0.38
CA VAL A 445 -15.79 8.02 -0.46
C VAL A 445 -16.62 9.13 -1.10
N ASN A 446 -16.91 10.20 -0.36
CA ASN A 446 -17.80 11.26 -0.83
C ASN A 446 -17.16 12.05 -1.97
N ASP A 447 -15.86 12.33 -1.90
CA ASP A 447 -15.15 13.07 -2.93
C ASP A 447 -14.79 12.19 -4.13
N LEU A 448 -14.36 10.94 -3.90
CA LEU A 448 -14.05 10.03 -5.01
C LEU A 448 -15.28 9.69 -5.84
N LYS A 449 -16.47 9.65 -5.24
CA LYS A 449 -17.76 9.55 -5.96
C LYS A 449 -18.01 10.73 -6.91
N GLN A 450 -17.36 11.88 -6.72
CA GLN A 450 -17.44 13.03 -7.63
C GLN A 450 -16.46 12.91 -8.81
N THR A 451 -15.61 11.89 -8.84
CA THR A 451 -14.72 11.60 -9.97
C THR A 451 -15.32 10.56 -10.90
N ASP A 452 -14.76 10.41 -12.10
CA ASP A 452 -15.11 9.32 -13.01
C ASP A 452 -14.35 8.00 -12.74
N ILE A 453 -13.58 7.89 -11.64
CA ILE A 453 -12.68 6.75 -11.35
C ILE A 453 -13.42 5.41 -11.35
N LEU A 454 -14.55 5.30 -10.65
CA LEU A 454 -15.29 4.03 -10.58
C LEU A 454 -15.78 3.60 -11.96
N SER A 455 -16.24 4.57 -12.79
CA SER A 455 -16.66 4.31 -14.16
C SER A 455 -15.51 3.84 -15.05
N ARG A 456 -14.29 4.33 -14.80
CA ARG A 456 -13.07 3.87 -15.50
C ARG A 456 -12.71 2.44 -15.13
N TYR A 457 -12.75 2.06 -13.85
CA TYR A 457 -12.54 0.67 -13.45
C TYR A 457 -13.60 -0.27 -14.02
N ARG A 458 -14.87 0.17 -14.04
CA ARG A 458 -15.96 -0.57 -14.70
C ARG A 458 -15.68 -0.78 -16.19
N ALA A 459 -15.27 0.29 -16.90
CA ALA A 459 -14.91 0.19 -18.31
C ALA A 459 -13.70 -0.72 -18.56
N TYR A 460 -12.67 -0.66 -17.70
CA TYR A 460 -11.53 -1.58 -17.78
C TYR A 460 -11.95 -3.03 -17.58
N ALA A 461 -12.75 -3.32 -16.55
CA ALA A 461 -13.23 -4.67 -16.28
C ALA A 461 -14.09 -5.21 -17.43
N ASN A 462 -14.96 -4.37 -18.01
CA ASN A 462 -15.79 -4.72 -19.15
C ASN A 462 -14.98 -4.90 -20.45
N ASP A 463 -13.82 -4.26 -20.60
CA ASP A 463 -12.99 -4.44 -21.79
C ASP A 463 -12.04 -5.64 -21.65
N MET A 464 -11.48 -5.86 -20.44
CA MET A 464 -10.30 -6.73 -20.25
C MET A 464 -10.55 -7.97 -19.38
N ILE A 465 -11.57 -7.95 -18.51
CA ILE A 465 -11.75 -8.97 -17.46
C ILE A 465 -12.98 -9.84 -17.71
N CYS A 466 -14.14 -9.21 -17.93
CA CYS A 466 -15.44 -9.87 -18.11
C CYS A 466 -16.25 -9.21 -19.25
N PRO A 467 -15.86 -9.41 -20.52
CA PRO A 467 -16.45 -8.67 -21.63
C PRO A 467 -17.96 -8.79 -21.78
N GLY A 468 -18.64 -7.65 -21.77
CA GLY A 468 -20.10 -7.53 -21.93
C GLY A 468 -20.91 -7.90 -20.68
N ALA A 469 -20.26 -8.16 -19.55
CA ALA A 469 -20.93 -8.58 -18.31
C ALA A 469 -21.35 -7.39 -17.42
N LEU A 470 -20.80 -6.20 -17.66
CA LEU A 470 -21.09 -4.99 -16.87
C LEU A 470 -21.96 -4.00 -17.67
N PRO A 471 -22.85 -3.26 -16.99
CA PRO A 471 -23.76 -2.30 -17.62
C PRO A 471 -23.05 -1.11 -18.28
#